data_AF-X0ZA40-F1
#
_entry.id   AF-X0ZA40-F1
#
_cell.length_a   1.000
_cell.length_b   1.000
_cell.length_c   1.000
_cell.angle_alpha   90.00
_cell.angle_beta   90.00
_cell.angle_gamma   90.00
#
_symmetry.space_group_name_H-M   'P 1'
#
loop_
_entity.id
_entity.type
_entity.pdbx_description
1 polymer ?
#
loop_
_entity_poly.entity_id
_entity_poly.type
_entity_poly.pdbx_seq_one_letter_code
_entity_poly.pdbx_strand_id
1 'polypeptide(L)'
;EDLFVGGAKGQAAMLFTQQNDGTFMPLHVPLFIKDRFTEDVDAALFDADGDGDLDLYIVRGGNEAPVEDPLLADRLLINDGKGGFNKCEKGSLPFMTHNGSCVRSADFDGDGDLDLFVGSISVPGAYGLSPDQFLLENDGNGIFKDATDHRTKGLKDAGMVTDACWMDYDQDGDPDLVLVGEWMKVCMFRNDEGHFTDITSATGLDETSGWWNCIQVADVDLDGDLDLIGGNLGLNSLLKASKQEPVEMYVNDFDNNGSLDQVICSYHNGISYPYILHLIQIACLLCRNQ
;
A
#
# COMPACT_ATOMS: atom_id res chain seq x y z
N GLU A 1 12.17 6.23 -19.61
CA GLU A 1 11.83 5.78 -18.25
C GLU A 1 12.27 4.34 -18.10
N ASP A 2 12.98 4.05 -17.02
CA ASP A 2 13.42 2.72 -16.67
C ASP A 2 12.27 1.89 -16.09
N LEU A 3 12.43 0.57 -16.01
CA LEU A 3 11.36 -0.34 -15.58
C LEU A 3 11.86 -1.26 -14.47
N PHE A 4 11.23 -1.18 -13.30
CA PHE A 4 11.35 -2.18 -12.25
C PHE A 4 10.20 -3.19 -12.34
N VAL A 5 10.51 -4.47 -12.13
CA VAL A 5 9.54 -5.56 -12.05
C VAL A 5 9.82 -6.35 -10.78
N GLY A 6 8.86 -6.33 -9.86
CA GLY A 6 8.91 -7.07 -8.60
C GLY A 6 8.99 -8.59 -8.81
N GLY A 7 9.53 -9.29 -7.82
CA GLY A 7 9.59 -10.74 -7.71
C GLY A 7 8.61 -11.29 -6.68
N ALA A 8 7.96 -12.40 -7.01
CA ALA A 8 7.26 -13.22 -6.04
C ALA A 8 8.24 -14.14 -5.29
N LYS A 9 7.77 -14.80 -4.23
CA LYS A 9 8.60 -15.73 -3.46
C LYS A 9 9.20 -16.83 -4.34
N GLY A 10 10.53 -16.93 -4.29
CA GLY A 10 11.36 -17.80 -5.12
C GLY A 10 11.88 -17.16 -6.41
N GLN A 11 11.40 -15.97 -6.79
CA GLN A 11 11.75 -15.25 -8.01
C GLN A 11 12.44 -13.92 -7.66
N ALA A 12 13.59 -13.66 -8.30
CA ALA A 12 14.27 -12.38 -8.14
C ALA A 12 13.55 -11.28 -8.92
N ALA A 13 13.49 -10.08 -8.34
CA ALA A 13 13.10 -8.88 -9.06
C ALA A 13 14.05 -8.57 -10.23
N MET A 14 13.59 -7.75 -11.16
CA MET A 14 14.37 -7.30 -12.32
C MET A 14 14.27 -5.78 -12.46
N LEU A 15 15.38 -5.17 -12.84
CA LEU A 15 15.44 -3.76 -13.21
C LEU A 15 15.95 -3.67 -14.65
N PHE A 16 15.32 -2.82 -15.46
CA PHE A 16 15.66 -2.63 -16.85
C PHE A 16 15.93 -1.15 -17.13
N THR A 17 17.04 -0.86 -17.80
CA THR A 17 17.35 0.49 -18.27
C THR A 17 16.89 0.67 -19.71
N GLN A 18 16.15 1.75 -19.96
CA GLN A 18 15.69 2.09 -21.29
C GLN A 18 16.85 2.68 -22.11
N GLN A 19 17.03 2.16 -23.32
CA GLN A 19 18.02 2.62 -24.27
C GLN A 19 17.44 3.72 -25.16
N ASN A 20 18.30 4.51 -25.81
CA ASN A 20 17.90 5.60 -26.71
C ASN A 20 17.03 5.15 -27.90
N ASP A 21 17.06 3.86 -28.25
CA ASP A 21 16.23 3.27 -29.31
C ASP A 21 14.89 2.71 -28.81
N GLY A 22 14.58 2.91 -27.52
CA GLY A 22 13.37 2.43 -26.87
C GLY A 22 13.42 0.98 -26.40
N THR A 23 14.52 0.25 -26.62
CA THR A 23 14.70 -1.10 -26.07
C THR A 23 15.06 -1.06 -24.59
N PHE A 24 14.88 -2.20 -23.90
CA PHE A 24 15.17 -2.33 -22.48
C PHE A 24 16.30 -3.35 -22.28
N MET A 25 17.31 -2.98 -21.50
CA MET A 25 18.39 -3.88 -21.11
C MET A 25 18.32 -4.21 -19.62
N PRO A 26 18.43 -5.48 -19.23
CA PRO A 26 18.41 -5.84 -17.83
C PRO A 26 19.66 -5.30 -17.12
N LEU A 27 19.45 -4.62 -16.02
CA LEU A 27 20.49 -4.18 -15.09
C LEU A 27 20.69 -5.25 -14.02
N HIS A 28 21.94 -5.70 -13.86
CA HIS A 28 22.24 -6.74 -12.89
C HIS A 28 22.40 -6.16 -11.48
N VAL A 29 21.42 -6.41 -10.62
CA VAL A 29 21.46 -6.06 -9.20
C VAL A 29 21.59 -7.34 -8.35
N PRO A 30 22.78 -7.68 -7.83
CA PRO A 30 23.01 -8.93 -7.10
C PRO A 30 22.11 -9.12 -5.87
N LEU A 31 21.62 -8.03 -5.28
CA LEU A 31 20.74 -8.08 -4.11
C LEU A 31 19.39 -8.74 -4.42
N PHE A 32 18.83 -8.55 -5.62
CA PHE A 32 17.55 -9.19 -6.00
C PHE A 32 17.62 -10.72 -5.97
N ILE A 33 18.78 -11.30 -6.31
CA ILE A 33 18.97 -12.75 -6.22
C ILE A 33 18.99 -13.20 -4.75
N LYS A 34 19.60 -12.42 -3.86
CA LYS A 34 19.65 -12.74 -2.42
C LYS A 34 18.26 -12.60 -1.78
N ASP A 35 17.51 -11.60 -2.20
CA ASP A 35 16.20 -11.26 -1.65
C ASP A 35 15.05 -12.01 -2.32
N ARG A 36 15.30 -12.91 -3.27
CA ARG A 36 14.26 -13.69 -3.99
C ARG A 36 13.26 -14.48 -3.13
N PHE A 37 13.41 -14.53 -1.80
CA PHE A 37 12.50 -15.25 -0.90
C PHE A 37 11.44 -14.35 -0.27
N THR A 38 11.49 -13.05 -0.54
CA THR A 38 10.46 -12.08 -0.18
C THR A 38 9.52 -11.84 -1.36
N GLU A 39 8.38 -11.18 -1.13
CA GLU A 39 7.47 -10.74 -2.20
C GLU A 39 7.58 -9.21 -2.34
N ASP A 40 7.83 -8.73 -3.56
CA ASP A 40 7.76 -7.32 -3.92
C ASP A 40 6.32 -7.00 -4.34
N VAL A 41 5.63 -6.10 -3.63
CA VAL A 41 4.21 -5.78 -3.92
C VAL A 41 4.01 -4.40 -4.54
N ASP A 42 4.86 -3.43 -4.18
CA ASP A 42 4.93 -2.10 -4.81
C ASP A 42 6.36 -1.53 -4.67
N ALA A 43 6.68 -0.49 -5.44
CA ALA A 43 7.98 0.18 -5.36
C ALA A 43 7.90 1.65 -5.79
N ALA A 44 8.78 2.46 -5.21
CA ALA A 44 8.98 3.86 -5.59
C ALA A 44 10.44 4.11 -5.98
N LEU A 45 10.63 4.90 -7.04
CA LEU A 45 11.92 5.46 -7.44
C LEU A 45 11.93 6.96 -7.13
N PHE A 46 12.83 7.40 -6.26
CA PHE A 46 12.95 8.79 -5.83
C PHE A 46 14.36 9.05 -5.29
N ASP A 47 14.79 10.32 -5.24
CA ASP A 47 16.09 10.72 -4.69
C ASP A 47 15.98 10.77 -3.16
N ALA A 48 16.49 9.74 -2.47
CA ALA A 48 16.33 9.63 -1.01
C ALA A 48 17.46 10.33 -0.25
N ASP A 49 18.66 10.46 -0.81
CA ASP A 49 19.81 11.07 -0.15
C ASP A 49 20.28 12.40 -0.75
N GLY A 50 19.50 12.96 -1.69
CA GLY A 50 19.69 14.29 -2.25
C GLY A 50 20.87 14.40 -3.20
N ASP A 51 21.39 13.28 -3.72
CA ASP A 51 22.55 13.26 -4.61
C ASP A 51 22.20 13.40 -6.10
N GLY A 52 20.91 13.38 -6.42
CA GLY A 52 20.34 13.60 -7.74
C GLY A 52 20.14 12.33 -8.56
N ASP A 53 20.45 11.14 -8.04
CA ASP A 53 20.03 9.87 -8.62
C ASP A 53 18.87 9.20 -7.87
N LEU A 54 18.08 8.42 -8.62
CA LEU A 54 16.89 7.79 -8.05
C LEU A 54 17.27 6.49 -7.35
N ASP A 55 16.93 6.43 -6.07
CA ASP A 55 16.96 5.26 -5.20
C ASP A 55 15.69 4.45 -5.31
N LEU A 56 15.75 3.18 -4.92
CA LEU A 56 14.63 2.24 -5.04
C LEU A 56 14.14 1.79 -3.66
N TYR A 57 12.95 2.23 -3.28
CA TYR A 57 12.20 1.68 -2.14
C TYR A 57 11.25 0.58 -2.63
N ILE A 58 11.26 -0.57 -1.97
CA ILE A 58 10.44 -1.72 -2.30
C ILE A 58 9.64 -2.15 -1.09
N VAL A 59 8.32 -2.13 -1.25
CA VAL A 59 7.36 -2.62 -0.27
C VAL A 59 7.33 -4.13 -0.31
N ARG A 60 7.37 -4.75 0.87
CA ARG A 60 7.20 -6.18 1.05
C ARG A 60 5.79 -6.52 1.50
N GLY A 61 5.32 -7.65 1.00
CA GLY A 61 4.06 -8.22 1.43
C GLY A 61 4.15 -9.74 1.52
N GLY A 62 3.01 -10.32 1.80
CA GLY A 62 2.82 -11.76 1.93
C GLY A 62 2.12 -12.12 3.23
N ASN A 63 1.30 -13.16 3.16
CA ASN A 63 0.58 -13.72 4.31
C ASN A 63 1.16 -15.07 4.75
N GLU A 64 2.28 -15.50 4.16
CA GLU A 64 2.92 -16.79 4.47
C GLU A 64 3.92 -16.73 5.63
N ALA A 65 4.37 -15.52 5.98
CA ALA A 65 5.29 -15.28 7.09
C ALA A 65 4.54 -14.64 8.26
N PRO A 66 4.90 -14.96 9.52
CA PRO A 66 4.30 -14.31 10.68
C PRO A 66 4.78 -12.86 10.80
N VAL A 67 4.05 -12.06 11.58
CA VAL A 67 4.50 -10.74 12.05
C VAL A 67 5.88 -10.88 12.69
N GLU A 68 6.73 -9.85 12.55
CA GLU A 68 8.13 -9.82 12.98
C GLU A 68 9.11 -10.65 12.15
N ASP A 69 8.65 -11.38 11.11
CA ASP A 69 9.56 -12.06 10.18
C ASP A 69 10.28 -11.04 9.28
N PRO A 70 11.63 -11.05 9.23
CA PRO A 70 12.39 -10.14 8.37
C PRO A 70 12.11 -10.25 6.87
N LEU A 71 11.42 -11.30 6.41
CA LEU A 71 10.98 -11.42 5.02
C LEU A 71 9.88 -10.41 4.65
N LEU A 72 9.16 -9.87 5.64
CA LEU A 72 8.16 -8.82 5.48
C LEU A 72 8.76 -7.41 5.60
N ALA A 73 10.08 -7.28 5.80
CA ALA A 73 10.70 -5.98 5.96
C ALA A 73 11.04 -5.34 4.61
N ASP A 74 10.56 -4.11 4.43
CA ASP A 74 10.81 -3.26 3.28
C ASP A 74 12.31 -3.05 2.99
N ARG A 75 12.58 -2.61 1.77
CA ARG A 75 13.95 -2.47 1.27
C ARG A 75 14.16 -1.11 0.62
N LEU A 76 15.16 -0.38 1.10
CA LEU A 76 15.74 0.76 0.40
C LEU A 76 17.08 0.34 -0.23
N LEU A 77 17.21 0.60 -1.52
CA LEU A 77 18.44 0.42 -2.29
C LEU A 77 18.93 1.78 -2.77
N ILE A 78 20.14 2.14 -2.37
CA ILE A 78 20.80 3.39 -2.73
C ILE A 78 21.54 3.21 -4.06
N ASN A 79 21.24 4.06 -5.02
CA ASN A 79 21.89 4.11 -6.32
C ASN A 79 23.26 4.82 -6.18
N ASP A 80 24.17 4.58 -7.13
CA ASP A 80 25.54 5.12 -7.08
C ASP A 80 25.85 6.08 -8.23
N GLY A 81 24.80 6.55 -8.91
CA GLY A 81 24.84 7.35 -10.14
C GLY A 81 25.42 6.63 -11.36
N LYS A 82 25.82 5.35 -11.23
CA LYS A 82 26.51 4.56 -12.27
C LYS A 82 25.76 3.27 -12.60
N GLY A 83 24.52 3.14 -12.10
CA GLY A 83 23.66 1.97 -12.28
C GLY A 83 23.94 0.85 -11.29
N GLY A 84 24.64 1.13 -10.18
CA GLY A 84 24.84 0.20 -9.08
C GLY A 84 23.89 0.48 -7.94
N PHE A 85 23.08 -0.52 -7.56
CA PHE A 85 22.20 -0.44 -6.40
C PHE A 85 22.81 -1.20 -5.21
N ASN A 86 23.04 -0.47 -4.11
CA ASN A 86 23.55 -0.99 -2.86
C ASN A 86 22.45 -0.98 -1.80
N LYS A 87 22.56 -1.84 -0.78
CA LYS A 87 21.62 -1.78 0.33
C LYS A 87 21.90 -0.52 1.14
N CYS A 88 20.85 0.16 1.61
CA CYS A 88 20.97 1.25 2.58
C CYS A 88 21.75 0.81 3.83
N GLU A 89 22.27 1.79 4.58
CA GLU A 89 22.93 1.51 5.86
C GLU A 89 21.97 0.87 6.87
N LYS A 90 22.55 0.16 7.84
CA LYS A 90 21.74 -0.47 8.89
C LYS A 90 21.15 0.63 9.78
N GLY A 91 19.82 0.68 9.83
CA GLY A 91 19.09 1.68 10.61
C GLY A 91 18.53 2.83 9.77
N SER A 92 18.79 2.84 8.46
CA SER A 92 18.18 3.80 7.52
C SER A 92 16.67 3.60 7.34
N LEU A 93 16.13 2.42 7.67
CA LEU A 93 14.69 2.19 7.71
C LEU A 93 14.29 1.69 9.10
N PRO A 94 13.10 2.07 9.60
CA PRO A 94 12.52 1.41 10.76
C PRO A 94 12.27 -0.07 10.45
N PHE A 95 12.34 -0.91 11.48
CA PHE A 95 12.03 -2.34 11.31
C PHE A 95 10.52 -2.54 11.33
N MET A 96 9.92 -2.53 10.15
CA MET A 96 8.50 -2.80 9.94
C MET A 96 8.33 -4.16 9.28
N THR A 97 7.34 -4.94 9.70
CA THR A 97 7.10 -6.31 9.19
C THR A 97 5.61 -6.52 8.96
N HIS A 98 5.04 -5.66 8.11
CA HIS A 98 3.63 -5.63 7.78
C HIS A 98 3.37 -6.33 6.44
N ASN A 99 2.10 -6.66 6.16
CA ASN A 99 1.71 -7.10 4.81
C ASN A 99 1.42 -5.84 3.98
N GLY A 100 2.47 -5.29 3.36
CA GLY A 100 2.41 -4.05 2.60
C GLY A 100 1.54 -4.15 1.34
N SER A 101 1.19 -2.98 0.80
CA SER A 101 0.33 -2.88 -0.37
C SER A 101 0.77 -1.80 -1.35
N CYS A 102 1.21 -0.63 -0.87
CA CYS A 102 1.58 0.49 -1.71
C CYS A 102 2.60 1.41 -1.05
N VAL A 103 3.33 2.18 -1.87
CA VAL A 103 4.21 3.28 -1.40
C VAL A 103 4.02 4.52 -2.27
N ARG A 104 3.90 5.69 -1.65
CA ARG A 104 3.79 6.98 -2.36
C ARG A 104 4.76 7.98 -1.76
N SER A 105 5.63 8.55 -2.58
CA SER A 105 6.59 9.57 -2.16
C SER A 105 6.05 10.99 -2.32
N ALA A 106 6.27 11.84 -1.33
CA ALA A 106 6.02 13.28 -1.37
C ALA A 106 6.84 13.98 -0.28
N ASP A 107 7.20 15.25 -0.48
CA ASP A 107 7.71 16.13 0.57
C ASP A 107 6.50 16.59 1.39
N PHE A 108 6.11 15.81 2.41
CA PHE A 108 4.85 16.06 3.10
C PHE A 108 4.97 17.06 4.25
N ASP A 109 6.18 17.35 4.73
CA ASP A 109 6.40 18.35 5.77
C ASP A 109 7.06 19.64 5.27
N GLY A 110 7.39 19.70 3.98
CA GLY A 110 7.83 20.89 3.27
C GLY A 110 9.30 21.26 3.54
N ASP A 111 10.12 20.31 3.99
CA ASP A 111 11.53 20.53 4.29
C ASP A 111 12.46 20.36 3.06
N GLY A 112 11.91 19.84 1.96
CA GLY A 112 12.56 19.73 0.66
C GLY A 112 13.14 18.35 0.37
N ASP A 113 13.04 17.39 1.27
CA ASP A 113 13.32 15.99 0.97
C ASP A 113 12.05 15.13 0.83
N LEU A 114 12.16 14.04 0.09
CA LEU A 114 11.01 13.19 -0.21
C LEU A 114 10.80 12.16 0.91
N ASP A 115 9.63 12.24 1.52
CA ASP A 115 9.11 11.29 2.49
C ASP A 115 8.28 10.19 1.82
N LEU A 116 7.77 9.24 2.62
CA LEU A 116 6.95 8.14 2.14
C LEU A 116 5.67 7.94 2.96
N PHE A 117 4.55 7.77 2.27
CA PHE A 117 3.44 6.97 2.80
C PHE A 117 3.64 5.51 2.41
N VAL A 118 3.51 4.59 3.36
CA VAL A 118 3.55 3.14 3.13
C VAL A 118 2.27 2.49 3.66
N GLY A 119 1.52 1.89 2.74
CA GLY A 119 0.25 1.24 3.01
C GLY A 119 0.37 -0.26 3.29
N SER A 120 -0.53 -0.78 4.12
CA SER A 120 -0.69 -2.20 4.46
C SER A 120 -2.10 -2.69 4.16
N ILE A 121 -2.22 -3.87 3.55
CA ILE A 121 -3.51 -4.47 3.18
C ILE A 121 -4.09 -5.35 4.30
N SER A 122 -3.28 -6.00 5.13
CA SER A 122 -3.81 -6.80 6.24
C SER A 122 -2.79 -7.03 7.35
N VAL A 123 -3.24 -7.45 8.53
CA VAL A 123 -2.35 -8.04 9.53
C VAL A 123 -2.03 -9.48 9.08
N PRO A 124 -0.74 -9.89 8.99
CA PRO A 124 -0.37 -11.27 8.66
C PRO A 124 -1.09 -12.30 9.55
N GLY A 125 -1.80 -13.24 8.93
CA GLY A 125 -2.62 -14.26 9.60
C GLY A 125 -3.95 -13.77 10.17
N ALA A 126 -4.31 -12.50 9.99
CA ALA A 126 -5.48 -11.86 10.62
C ALA A 126 -6.19 -10.88 9.66
N TYR A 127 -6.54 -11.37 8.46
CA TYR A 127 -7.34 -10.61 7.49
C TYR A 127 -8.67 -10.16 8.11
N GLY A 128 -9.08 -8.92 7.83
CA GLY A 128 -10.25 -8.27 8.42
C GLY A 128 -9.95 -7.42 9.67
N LEU A 129 -8.72 -7.47 10.19
CA LEU A 129 -8.23 -6.45 11.13
C LEU A 129 -7.55 -5.31 10.37
N SER A 130 -7.69 -4.08 10.89
CA SER A 130 -6.98 -2.91 10.36
C SER A 130 -5.47 -3.04 10.66
N PRO A 131 -4.60 -3.12 9.64
CA PRO A 131 -3.16 -3.05 9.85
C PRO A 131 -2.68 -1.62 10.06
N ASP A 132 -1.48 -1.47 10.60
CA ASP A 132 -0.79 -0.20 10.69
C ASP A 132 -0.44 0.34 9.30
N GLN A 133 -0.60 1.64 9.12
CA GLN A 133 -0.16 2.42 7.97
C GLN A 133 0.96 3.34 8.43
N PHE A 134 1.88 3.71 7.54
CA PHE A 134 3.09 4.44 7.95
C PHE A 134 3.27 5.73 7.16
N LEU A 135 3.61 6.80 7.87
CA LEU A 135 4.31 7.97 7.32
C LEU A 135 5.77 7.84 7.75
N LEU A 136 6.67 7.78 6.77
CA LEU A 136 8.10 7.71 6.99
C LEU A 136 8.73 9.03 6.59
N GLU A 137 9.27 9.74 7.57
CA GLU A 137 9.96 11.02 7.39
C GLU A 137 11.44 10.75 7.09
N ASN A 138 11.93 11.31 6.00
CA ASN A 138 13.33 11.25 5.61
C ASN A 138 14.13 12.38 6.32
N ASP A 139 15.46 12.32 6.29
CA ASP A 139 16.33 13.39 6.82
C ASP A 139 17.21 14.03 5.75
N GLY A 140 16.82 13.84 4.49
CA GLY A 140 17.59 14.21 3.30
C GLY A 140 18.85 13.39 3.04
N ASN A 141 19.16 12.36 3.85
CA ASN A 141 20.32 11.47 3.64
C ASN A 141 19.91 9.99 3.50
N GLY A 142 18.64 9.74 3.16
CA GLY A 142 18.07 8.39 3.01
C GLY A 142 17.90 7.66 4.34
N ILE A 143 17.71 8.38 5.45
CA ILE A 143 17.46 7.82 6.79
C ILE A 143 16.04 8.16 7.20
N PHE A 144 15.18 7.14 7.17
CA PHE A 144 13.76 7.26 7.47
C PHE A 144 13.43 6.95 8.93
N LYS A 145 12.43 7.65 9.46
CA LYS A 145 11.81 7.37 10.76
C LYS A 145 10.30 7.25 10.61
N ASP A 146 9.71 6.33 11.37
CA ASP A 146 8.26 6.28 11.50
C ASP A 146 7.76 7.52 12.24
N ALA A 147 7.04 8.35 11.49
CA ALA A 147 6.51 9.62 11.91
C ALA A 147 5.00 9.57 12.23
N THR A 148 4.37 8.42 12.04
CA THR A 148 2.91 8.29 11.98
C THR A 148 2.21 8.86 13.22
N ASP A 149 2.61 8.43 14.41
CA ASP A 149 1.94 8.81 15.66
C ASP A 149 2.08 10.29 16.04
N HIS A 150 3.07 10.99 15.49
CA HIS A 150 3.28 12.41 15.77
C HIS A 150 2.72 13.31 14.66
N ARG A 151 2.62 12.80 13.43
CA ARG A 151 2.02 13.49 12.28
C ARG A 151 0.50 13.34 12.26
N THR A 152 -0.05 12.24 12.79
CA THR A 152 -1.52 12.01 12.82
C THR A 152 -1.99 11.08 13.93
N LYS A 153 -3.30 11.07 14.17
CA LYS A 153 -3.99 10.13 15.06
C LYS A 153 -4.88 9.14 14.31
N GLY A 154 -5.15 9.35 13.02
CA GLY A 154 -6.20 8.64 12.30
C GLY A 154 -5.73 7.46 11.44
N LEU A 155 -4.44 7.39 11.08
CA LEU A 155 -3.95 6.41 10.11
C LEU A 155 -4.03 4.95 10.59
N LYS A 156 -3.92 4.69 11.90
CA LYS A 156 -4.01 3.32 12.46
C LYS A 156 -5.38 2.66 12.22
N ASP A 157 -6.42 3.48 12.16
CA ASP A 157 -7.80 3.05 11.96
C ASP A 157 -8.26 3.26 10.49
N ALA A 158 -7.35 3.60 9.57
CA ALA A 158 -7.68 3.89 8.19
C ALA A 158 -8.31 2.69 7.46
N GLY A 159 -7.97 1.46 7.86
CA GLY A 159 -8.47 0.22 7.28
C GLY A 159 -7.42 -0.53 6.46
N MET A 160 -7.90 -1.39 5.57
CA MET A 160 -7.07 -2.32 4.78
C MET A 160 -6.67 -1.68 3.46
N VAL A 161 -5.70 -0.79 3.49
CA VAL A 161 -5.28 0.06 2.36
C VAL A 161 -4.73 -0.79 1.21
N THR A 162 -5.26 -0.57 0.00
CA THR A 162 -4.74 -1.16 -1.24
C THR A 162 -3.99 -0.14 -2.09
N ASP A 163 -4.34 1.13 -1.98
CA ASP A 163 -3.76 2.21 -2.77
C ASP A 163 -3.91 3.56 -2.07
N ALA A 164 -3.05 4.50 -2.44
CA ALA A 164 -3.01 5.86 -1.93
C ALA A 164 -2.57 6.84 -3.02
N CYS A 165 -2.91 8.11 -2.84
CA CYS A 165 -2.41 9.19 -3.68
C CYS A 165 -2.27 10.50 -2.89
N TRP A 166 -1.32 11.32 -3.35
CA TRP A 166 -1.13 12.69 -2.89
C TRP A 166 -1.90 13.66 -3.80
N MET A 167 -2.49 14.70 -3.23
CA MET A 167 -3.13 15.79 -3.96
C MET A 167 -3.09 17.07 -3.13
N ASP A 168 -3.11 18.25 -3.76
CA ASP A 168 -3.33 19.52 -3.06
C ASP A 168 -4.83 19.85 -3.16
N TYR A 169 -5.61 19.38 -2.19
CA TYR A 169 -7.07 19.45 -2.22
C TYR A 169 -7.60 20.85 -1.91
N ASP A 170 -6.99 21.57 -0.98
CA ASP A 170 -7.43 22.90 -0.60
C ASP A 170 -6.60 24.05 -1.18
N GLN A 171 -5.65 23.72 -2.06
CA GLN A 171 -4.82 24.65 -2.85
C GLN A 171 -3.89 25.50 -1.99
N ASP A 172 -3.42 24.95 -0.86
CA ASP A 172 -2.47 25.61 0.03
C ASP A 172 -1.00 25.28 -0.29
N GLY A 173 -0.79 24.28 -1.16
CA GLY A 173 0.50 23.87 -1.69
C GLY A 173 1.17 22.72 -0.93
N ASP A 174 0.55 22.19 0.14
CA ASP A 174 1.01 20.96 0.78
C ASP A 174 0.27 19.71 0.23
N PRO A 175 0.88 18.50 0.29
CA PRO A 175 0.26 17.30 -0.25
C PRO A 175 -0.68 16.65 0.78
N ASP A 176 -1.98 16.70 0.51
CA ASP A 176 -3.01 15.94 1.20
C ASP A 176 -3.00 14.47 0.78
N LEU A 177 -3.39 13.59 1.70
CA LEU A 177 -3.36 12.15 1.52
C LEU A 177 -4.76 11.57 1.34
N VAL A 178 -4.95 10.80 0.26
CA VAL A 178 -6.18 10.03 0.02
C VAL A 178 -5.85 8.55 0.05
N LEU A 179 -6.63 7.79 0.82
CA LEU A 179 -6.47 6.35 0.99
C LEU A 179 -7.70 5.61 0.52
N VAL A 180 -7.47 4.47 -0.14
CA VAL A 180 -8.53 3.53 -0.50
C VAL A 180 -8.11 2.11 -0.17
N GLY A 181 -9.10 1.24 0.06
CA GLY A 181 -8.82 -0.15 0.35
C GLY A 181 -10.05 -1.03 0.50
N GLU A 182 -9.82 -2.20 1.09
CA GLU A 182 -10.84 -3.20 1.32
C GLU A 182 -11.60 -2.94 2.63
N TRP A 183 -12.92 -3.14 2.61
CA TRP A 183 -13.79 -3.01 3.80
C TRP A 183 -13.74 -1.62 4.47
N MET A 184 -13.34 -0.60 3.73
CA MET A 184 -13.20 0.77 4.20
C MET A 184 -13.87 1.76 3.25
N LYS A 185 -14.14 2.95 3.76
CA LYS A 185 -14.51 4.12 2.96
C LYS A 185 -13.27 4.68 2.26
N VAL A 186 -13.48 5.49 1.22
CA VAL A 186 -12.42 6.40 0.75
C VAL A 186 -12.12 7.36 1.89
N CYS A 187 -10.87 7.42 2.35
CA CYS A 187 -10.46 8.28 3.45
C CYS A 187 -9.64 9.45 2.90
N MET A 188 -9.87 10.65 3.45
CA MET A 188 -9.17 11.85 3.04
C MET A 188 -8.57 12.53 4.28
N PHE A 189 -7.28 12.77 4.23
CA PHE A 189 -6.50 13.39 5.29
C PHE A 189 -5.90 14.67 4.76
N ARG A 190 -6.37 15.78 5.31
CA ARG A 190 -5.80 17.08 4.99
C ARG A 190 -4.47 17.25 5.70
N ASN A 191 -3.46 17.67 4.98
CA ASN A 191 -2.19 18.08 5.54
C ASN A 191 -2.25 19.56 5.97
N ASP A 192 -1.52 19.89 7.02
CA ASP A 192 -1.41 21.26 7.51
C ASP A 192 0.01 21.37 8.08
N GLU A 193 0.99 21.69 7.24
CA GLU A 193 2.43 21.76 7.60
C GLU A 193 2.97 20.42 8.16
N GLY A 194 2.65 19.31 7.48
CA GLY A 194 3.03 17.94 7.85
C GLY A 194 2.12 17.29 8.91
N HIS A 195 1.06 17.96 9.37
CA HIS A 195 0.12 17.38 10.33
C HIS A 195 -1.21 16.98 9.68
N PHE A 196 -1.51 15.68 9.68
CA PHE A 196 -2.67 15.15 8.97
C PHE A 196 -3.93 15.06 9.83
N THR A 197 -5.00 15.67 9.35
CA THR A 197 -6.35 15.63 9.93
C THR A 197 -7.30 14.83 9.04
N ASP A 198 -7.98 13.82 9.59
CA ASP A 198 -9.05 13.10 8.87
C ASP A 198 -10.24 14.04 8.61
N ILE A 199 -10.46 14.37 7.34
CA ILE A 199 -11.55 15.21 6.84
C ILE A 199 -12.59 14.41 6.06
N THR A 200 -12.55 13.07 6.12
CA THR A 200 -13.41 12.16 5.32
C THR A 200 -14.90 12.48 5.46
N SER A 201 -15.36 12.80 6.67
CA SER A 201 -16.76 13.18 6.90
C SER A 201 -17.09 14.57 6.35
N ALA A 202 -16.14 15.51 6.42
CA ALA A 202 -16.33 16.87 5.89
C ALA A 202 -16.42 16.89 4.36
N THR A 203 -15.79 15.93 3.69
CA THR A 203 -15.83 15.75 2.22
C THR A 203 -16.98 14.86 1.75
N GLY A 204 -17.82 14.36 2.68
CA GLY A 204 -19.02 13.59 2.34
C GLY A 204 -18.73 12.14 1.91
N LEU A 205 -17.53 11.62 2.21
CA LEU A 205 -17.09 10.29 1.79
C LEU A 205 -17.50 9.17 2.76
N ASP A 206 -18.23 9.46 3.84
CA ASP A 206 -18.63 8.47 4.86
C ASP A 206 -19.41 7.27 4.32
N GLU A 207 -20.14 7.44 3.22
CA GLU A 207 -21.00 6.41 2.64
C GLU A 207 -20.35 5.68 1.45
N THR A 208 -19.01 5.74 1.36
CA THR A 208 -18.24 5.13 0.26
C THR A 208 -17.62 3.78 0.60
N SER A 209 -18.01 3.17 1.74
CA SER A 209 -17.47 1.87 2.14
C SER A 209 -17.61 0.81 1.06
N GLY A 210 -16.51 0.11 0.76
CA GLY A 210 -16.51 -0.94 -0.25
C GLY A 210 -15.17 -1.66 -0.37
N TRP A 211 -14.97 -2.32 -1.51
CA TRP A 211 -13.68 -2.93 -1.89
C TRP A 211 -13.04 -2.11 -2.99
N TRP A 212 -12.29 -1.11 -2.58
CA TRP A 212 -11.47 -0.30 -3.46
C TRP A 212 -10.14 -1.01 -3.72
N ASN A 213 -9.62 -0.90 -4.93
CA ASN A 213 -8.38 -1.52 -5.36
C ASN A 213 -7.34 -0.48 -5.77
N CYS A 214 -7.79 0.62 -6.38
CA CYS A 214 -6.92 1.69 -6.84
C CYS A 214 -7.60 3.05 -6.76
N ILE A 215 -6.78 4.10 -6.73
CA ILE A 215 -7.20 5.51 -6.77
C ILE A 215 -6.29 6.29 -7.71
N GLN A 216 -6.87 7.21 -8.45
CA GLN A 216 -6.13 8.17 -9.26
C GLN A 216 -6.75 9.56 -9.12
N VAL A 217 -5.90 10.59 -9.23
CA VAL A 217 -6.30 11.99 -9.15
C VAL A 217 -6.07 12.67 -10.48
N ALA A 218 -7.07 13.39 -11.00
CA ALA A 218 -6.96 14.19 -12.21
C ALA A 218 -8.11 15.20 -12.30
N ASP A 219 -7.90 16.35 -12.92
CA ASP A 219 -8.97 17.26 -13.35
C ASP A 219 -9.64 16.68 -14.61
N VAL A 220 -10.72 15.91 -14.44
CA VAL A 220 -11.37 15.15 -15.52
C VAL A 220 -12.37 16.02 -16.28
N ASP A 221 -13.02 16.96 -15.59
CA ASP A 221 -14.05 17.82 -16.18
C ASP A 221 -13.53 19.21 -16.60
N LEU A 222 -12.26 19.51 -16.33
CA LEU A 222 -11.51 20.71 -16.71
C LEU A 222 -12.00 21.97 -16.01
N ASP A 223 -12.50 21.85 -14.77
CA ASP A 223 -12.94 22.99 -13.97
C ASP A 223 -11.84 23.59 -13.07
N GLY A 224 -10.71 22.89 -12.98
CA GLY A 224 -9.50 23.32 -12.27
C GLY A 224 -9.38 22.80 -10.84
N ASP A 225 -10.33 22.04 -10.33
CA ASP A 225 -10.11 21.19 -9.15
C ASP A 225 -9.72 19.74 -9.55
N LEU A 226 -9.22 18.98 -8.58
CA LEU A 226 -8.73 17.63 -8.80
C LEU A 226 -9.80 16.60 -8.42
N ASP A 227 -10.22 15.76 -9.37
CA ASP A 227 -11.17 14.68 -9.13
C ASP A 227 -10.53 13.40 -8.60
N LEU A 228 -11.30 12.64 -7.82
CA LEU A 228 -10.96 11.28 -7.38
C LEU A 228 -11.56 10.21 -8.31
N ILE A 229 -10.72 9.37 -8.91
CA ILE A 229 -11.10 8.25 -9.77
C ILE A 229 -10.77 6.94 -9.06
N GLY A 230 -11.77 6.35 -8.40
CA GLY A 230 -11.61 5.10 -7.63
C GLY A 230 -12.02 3.84 -8.40
N GLY A 231 -11.18 2.81 -8.35
CA GLY A 231 -11.49 1.46 -8.84
C GLY A 231 -12.11 0.58 -7.75
N ASN A 232 -13.42 0.38 -7.77
CA ASN A 232 -14.13 -0.49 -6.83
C ASN A 232 -14.55 -1.83 -7.47
N LEU A 233 -14.58 -2.93 -6.71
CA LEU A 233 -15.17 -4.21 -7.15
C LEU A 233 -16.60 -4.02 -7.67
N GLY A 234 -17.33 -3.11 -7.02
CA GLY A 234 -18.67 -2.69 -7.38
C GLY A 234 -19.69 -3.82 -7.29
N LEU A 235 -20.83 -3.60 -7.95
CA LEU A 235 -21.97 -4.53 -7.92
C LEU A 235 -21.89 -5.58 -9.02
N ASN A 236 -20.79 -5.71 -9.77
CA ASN A 236 -20.62 -6.77 -10.77
C ASN A 236 -19.99 -8.05 -10.17
N SER A 237 -20.27 -8.32 -8.89
CA SER A 237 -19.85 -9.54 -8.19
C SER A 237 -21.07 -10.37 -7.74
N LEU A 238 -20.82 -11.57 -7.20
CA LEU A 238 -21.86 -12.38 -6.57
C LEU A 238 -22.37 -11.76 -5.26
N LEU A 239 -21.56 -10.91 -4.62
CA LEU A 239 -21.86 -10.23 -3.38
C LEU A 239 -22.55 -8.89 -3.72
N LYS A 240 -23.86 -8.80 -3.45
CA LYS A 240 -24.64 -7.58 -3.70
C LYS A 240 -24.77 -6.80 -2.40
N ALA A 241 -23.95 -5.77 -2.24
CA ALA A 241 -24.03 -4.87 -1.10
C ALA A 241 -24.99 -3.70 -1.37
N SER A 242 -25.71 -3.27 -0.34
CA SER A 242 -26.40 -1.98 -0.28
C SER A 242 -26.36 -1.44 1.15
N LYS A 243 -26.81 -0.21 1.37
CA LYS A 243 -26.90 0.35 2.73
C LYS A 243 -27.84 -0.44 3.65
N GLN A 244 -28.90 -1.03 3.10
CA GLN A 244 -29.89 -1.82 3.86
C GLN A 244 -29.47 -3.28 4.01
N GLU A 245 -28.72 -3.79 3.04
CA GLU A 245 -28.29 -5.18 2.93
C GLU A 245 -26.77 -5.19 2.64
N PRO A 246 -25.92 -4.85 3.64
CA PRO A 246 -24.49 -4.78 3.44
C PRO A 246 -23.88 -6.17 3.29
N VAL A 247 -22.67 -6.24 2.73
CA VAL A 247 -21.82 -7.41 2.96
C VAL A 247 -21.07 -7.18 4.26
N GLU A 248 -21.05 -8.18 5.12
CA GLU A 248 -20.48 -8.07 6.47
C GLU A 248 -19.36 -9.11 6.63
N MET A 249 -18.31 -8.77 7.38
CA MET A 249 -17.29 -9.71 7.82
C MET A 249 -17.31 -9.81 9.33
N TYR A 250 -17.36 -11.03 9.84
CA TYR A 250 -17.16 -11.33 11.25
C TYR A 250 -15.79 -11.98 11.41
N VAL A 251 -14.97 -11.41 12.29
CA VAL A 251 -13.62 -11.90 12.60
C VAL A 251 -13.58 -12.35 14.06
N ASN A 252 -13.29 -13.63 14.29
CA ASN A 252 -13.13 -14.19 15.63
C ASN A 252 -12.41 -15.54 15.57
N ASP A 253 -11.88 -16.02 16.69
CA ASP A 253 -11.45 -17.41 16.84
C ASP A 253 -12.68 -18.28 17.19
N PHE A 254 -13.41 -18.75 16.17
CA PHE A 254 -14.70 -19.43 16.39
C PHE A 254 -14.52 -20.86 16.90
N ASP A 255 -13.41 -21.51 16.58
CA ASP A 255 -13.11 -22.87 17.02
C ASP A 255 -12.17 -22.95 18.24
N ASN A 256 -11.67 -21.80 18.74
CA ASN A 256 -10.76 -21.65 19.87
C ASN A 256 -9.39 -22.31 19.65
N ASN A 257 -8.89 -22.29 18.41
CA ASN A 257 -7.59 -22.86 18.05
C ASN A 257 -6.43 -21.84 18.16
N GLY A 258 -6.73 -20.56 18.43
CA GLY A 258 -5.78 -19.46 18.55
C GLY A 258 -5.56 -18.66 17.26
N SER A 259 -6.20 -19.02 16.16
CA SER A 259 -6.17 -18.31 14.87
C SER A 259 -7.48 -17.57 14.65
N LEU A 260 -7.44 -16.43 13.96
CA LEU A 260 -8.66 -15.69 13.63
C LEU A 260 -9.28 -16.23 12.34
N ASP A 261 -10.57 -16.56 12.41
CA ASP A 261 -11.41 -16.96 11.29
C ASP A 261 -12.21 -15.77 10.77
N GLN A 262 -12.46 -15.76 9.45
CA GLN A 262 -13.31 -14.78 8.79
C GLN A 262 -14.58 -15.45 8.27
N VAL A 263 -15.73 -14.92 8.66
CA VAL A 263 -17.03 -15.31 8.10
C VAL A 263 -17.60 -14.11 7.37
N ILE A 264 -17.62 -14.20 6.04
CA ILE A 264 -18.26 -13.20 5.18
C ILE A 264 -19.73 -13.56 5.02
N CYS A 265 -20.62 -12.59 5.19
CA CYS A 265 -22.05 -12.74 5.04
C CYS A 265 -22.61 -11.79 3.98
N SER A 266 -23.59 -12.26 3.21
CA SER A 266 -24.32 -11.45 2.23
C SER A 266 -25.81 -11.75 2.30
N TYR A 267 -26.63 -10.74 1.97
CA TYR A 267 -28.07 -10.85 2.07
C TYR A 267 -28.68 -11.42 0.78
N HIS A 268 -29.66 -12.29 0.97
CA HIS A 268 -30.56 -12.76 -0.08
C HIS A 268 -32.00 -12.63 0.39
N ASN A 269 -32.75 -11.70 -0.22
CA ASN A 269 -34.15 -11.40 0.11
C ASN A 269 -34.36 -11.05 1.61
N GLY A 270 -33.56 -10.13 2.15
CA GLY A 270 -33.68 -9.67 3.54
C GLY A 270 -33.08 -10.60 4.59
N ILE A 271 -32.45 -11.71 4.20
CA ILE A 271 -31.83 -12.67 5.12
C ILE A 271 -30.32 -12.73 4.85
N SER A 272 -29.52 -12.49 5.89
CA SER A 272 -28.06 -12.62 5.84
C SER A 272 -27.64 -14.09 5.89
N TYR A 273 -26.84 -14.52 4.92
CA TYR A 273 -26.30 -15.88 4.84
C TYR A 273 -24.77 -15.84 4.87
N PRO A 274 -24.11 -16.78 5.58
CA PRO A 274 -22.68 -16.96 5.44
C PRO A 274 -22.37 -17.37 4.00
N TYR A 275 -21.55 -16.57 3.36
CA TYR A 275 -21.05 -16.83 2.03
C TYR A 275 -19.82 -17.73 2.15
N ILE A 276 -20.00 -19.01 1.86
CA ILE A 276 -18.90 -19.97 1.83
C ILE A 276 -18.12 -19.72 0.53
N LEU A 277 -17.01 -19.01 0.64
CA LEU A 277 -15.99 -18.98 -0.40
C LEU A 277 -15.42 -20.39 -0.52
N HIS A 278 -15.94 -21.20 -1.44
CA HIS A 278 -15.18 -22.35 -1.94
C HIS A 278 -13.95 -21.79 -2.68
N LEU A 279 -12.85 -21.60 -1.94
CA LEU A 279 -11.52 -21.20 -2.41
C LEU A 279 -11.44 -19.80 -3.06
N ILE A 280 -11.30 -18.78 -2.21
CA ILE A 280 -10.35 -17.70 -2.48
C ILE A 280 -9.47 -17.60 -1.24
N GLN A 281 -8.60 -18.59 -1.05
CA GLN A 281 -7.30 -18.24 -0.51
C GLN A 281 -6.63 -17.42 -1.61
N ILE A 282 -6.29 -16.17 -1.33
CA ILE A 282 -5.15 -15.54 -2.02
C ILE A 282 -3.92 -16.32 -1.52
N ALA A 283 -3.77 -17.53 -2.06
CA ALA A 283 -2.62 -18.39 -1.93
C ALA A 283 -2.49 -19.08 -3.27
N CYS A 284 -1.31 -18.95 -3.86
CA CYS A 284 -0.89 -19.58 -5.09
C CYS A 284 -1.13 -21.10 -5.01
N LEU A 285 -2.27 -21.59 -5.51
CA LEU A 285 -2.59 -23.02 -5.54
C LEU A 285 -2.60 -23.51 -6.99
N LEU A 286 -1.38 -23.74 -7.50
CA LEU A 286 -1.11 -24.67 -8.58
C LEU A 286 -1.43 -26.10 -8.13
N CYS A 287 -2.68 -26.53 -8.24
CA CYS A 287 -2.99 -27.96 -8.25
C CYS A 287 -2.94 -28.48 -9.68
N ARG A 288 -1.78 -29.09 -10.01
CA ARG A 288 -1.63 -29.97 -11.17
C ARG A 288 -2.57 -31.17 -11.03
N ASN A 289 -3.33 -31.44 -12.10
CA ASN A 289 -4.06 -32.69 -12.28
C ASN A 289 -3.12 -33.91 -12.17
N GLN A 290 -3.51 -34.87 -11.34
CA GLN A 290 -3.40 -36.31 -11.62
C GLN A 290 -4.70 -36.99 -11.25
#